data_AF-A0A183IW66-F1
#
_entry.id   AF-A0A183IW66-F1
#
_cell.length_a   1.000
_cell.length_b   1.000
_cell.length_c   1.000
_cell.angle_alpha   90.00
_cell.angle_beta   90.00
_cell.angle_gamma   90.00
#
_symmetry.space_group_name_H-M   'P 1'
#
loop_
_entity.id
_entity.type
_entity.pdbx_description
1 polymer ?
#
loop_
_entity_poly.entity_id
_entity_poly.type
_entity_poly.pdbx_seq_one_letter_code
_entity_poly.pdbx_strand_id
1 'polypeptide(L)'
;MLGHTIEEIATHKAGIMKTFAPVVTVPQPPQAMAVLVKQSQLVNCPLYVVPPLQAYLNSCAGDTRLKFGIPGPHQDYNVSMALQLTRIWRSFREGHEQPFYTSTEGRADSSYRSGLPSSMLAAGAVTEPERLGIEECSWPGRCQIVRRDDMVFYLDGAHTPLSIQYTSQWFDEILQSYVDLDLRSVYKVLVFHCTYERSAVDLLAQFQNLNFDLALFCPPVAFPDAETSADVTNYMVSVGGRMKKCLQNRCAWLKLIEERRSAAGESTSGQNIPPLSSVVACVSDAVSYIELLKKQVNTNAPESPPAKMHVLVTGSLHLVGSFLQVLNWQSQE
;
A
#
# COMPACT_ATOMS: atom_id res chain seq x y z
N MET A 1 5.10 -0.29 18.79
CA MET A 1 6.28 -0.50 17.90
C MET A 1 7.01 -1.82 18.21
N LEU A 2 7.59 -2.51 17.22
CA LEU A 2 8.26 -3.84 17.35
C LEU A 2 9.79 -3.77 17.53
N GLY A 3 10.36 -2.58 17.68
CA GLY A 3 11.81 -2.35 17.70
C GLY A 3 12.20 -1.09 16.93
N HIS A 4 13.41 -0.60 17.18
CA HIS A 4 13.98 0.59 16.53
C HIS A 4 15.02 0.24 15.46
N THR A 5 15.50 -1.00 15.44
CA THR A 5 16.45 -1.51 14.44
C THR A 5 15.80 -2.57 13.53
N ILE A 6 16.40 -2.79 12.35
CA ILE A 6 15.92 -3.82 11.41
C ILE A 6 16.03 -5.20 12.04
N GLU A 7 17.07 -5.44 12.83
CA GLU A 7 17.37 -6.68 13.53
C GLU A 7 16.36 -7.00 14.63
N GLU A 8 15.97 -6.02 15.45
CA GLU A 8 14.92 -6.19 16.46
C GLU A 8 13.58 -6.53 15.81
N ILE A 9 13.20 -5.78 14.76
CA ILE A 9 11.97 -6.01 14.02
C ILE A 9 11.98 -7.41 13.38
N ALA A 10 13.11 -7.82 12.77
CA ALA A 10 13.27 -9.15 12.19
C ALA A 10 13.19 -10.25 13.25
N THR A 11 13.73 -10.02 14.45
CA THR A 11 13.71 -10.98 15.57
C THR A 11 12.28 -11.24 16.03
N HIS A 12 11.48 -10.18 16.23
CA HIS A 12 10.06 -10.31 16.57
C HIS A 12 9.27 -11.05 15.49
N LYS A 13 9.53 -10.76 14.20
CA LYS A 13 8.86 -11.44 13.07
C LYS A 13 9.26 -12.91 12.97
N ALA A 14 10.53 -13.23 13.21
CA ALA A 14 11.05 -14.59 13.16
C ALA A 14 10.51 -15.48 14.31
N GLY A 15 9.89 -14.88 15.34
CA GLY A 15 9.25 -15.61 16.44
C GLY A 15 8.08 -16.52 16.01
N ILE A 16 7.54 -16.36 14.80
CA ILE A 16 6.51 -17.26 14.26
C ILE A 16 7.09 -18.59 13.73
N MET A 17 8.40 -18.67 13.51
CA MET A 17 9.05 -19.88 12.98
C MET A 17 8.86 -21.06 13.94
N LYS A 18 8.55 -22.23 13.38
CA LYS A 18 8.29 -23.47 14.15
C LYS A 18 9.17 -24.60 13.64
N THR A 19 9.56 -25.48 14.56
CA THR A 19 10.40 -26.63 14.27
C THR A 19 9.79 -27.47 13.15
N PHE A 20 10.62 -27.85 12.18
CA PHE A 20 10.26 -28.60 10.97
C PHE A 20 9.29 -27.91 10.00
N ALA A 21 8.70 -26.76 10.35
CA ALA A 21 7.77 -26.06 9.46
C ALA A 21 8.52 -25.25 8.40
N PRO A 22 8.20 -25.36 7.10
CA PRO A 22 8.85 -24.58 6.06
C PRO A 22 8.57 -23.09 6.23
N VAL A 23 9.63 -22.30 6.18
CA VAL A 23 9.57 -20.84 6.24
C VAL A 23 9.94 -20.29 4.87
N VAL A 24 9.13 -19.38 4.35
CA VAL A 24 9.34 -18.75 3.06
C VAL A 24 9.49 -17.25 3.28
N THR A 25 10.47 -16.65 2.61
CA THR A 25 10.73 -15.21 2.65
C THR A 25 11.04 -14.67 1.26
N VAL A 26 10.92 -13.36 1.09
CA VAL A 26 11.46 -12.62 -0.07
C VAL A 26 12.89 -12.20 0.22
N PRO A 27 13.67 -11.74 -0.76
CA PRO A 27 14.97 -11.11 -0.48
C PRO A 27 14.82 -10.04 0.60
N GLN A 28 15.67 -10.12 1.63
CA GLN A 28 15.68 -9.19 2.76
C GLN A 28 16.98 -8.40 2.79
N PRO A 29 17.00 -7.20 3.42
CA PRO A 29 18.25 -6.55 3.80
C PRO A 29 19.19 -7.52 4.54
N PRO A 30 20.52 -7.42 4.35
CA PRO A 30 21.46 -8.38 4.94
C PRO A 30 21.29 -8.59 6.45
N GLN A 31 21.00 -7.50 7.17
CA GLN A 31 20.78 -7.51 8.62
C GLN A 31 19.55 -8.34 9.01
N ALA A 32 18.43 -8.17 8.30
CA ALA A 32 17.21 -8.94 8.53
C ALA A 32 17.40 -10.40 8.11
N MET A 33 18.05 -10.66 6.97
CA MET A 33 18.29 -12.02 6.49
C MET A 33 19.15 -12.83 7.47
N ALA A 34 20.19 -12.22 8.04
CA ALA A 34 21.05 -12.87 9.03
C ALA A 34 20.25 -13.32 10.27
N VAL A 35 19.29 -12.50 10.73
CA VAL A 35 18.37 -12.88 11.82
C VAL A 35 17.49 -14.05 11.43
N LEU A 36 16.91 -14.04 10.22
CA LEU A 36 16.05 -15.14 9.76
C LEU A 36 16.82 -16.47 9.67
N VAL A 37 18.02 -16.47 9.09
CA VAL A 37 18.88 -17.67 8.99
C VAL A 37 19.25 -18.18 10.38
N LYS A 38 19.70 -17.28 11.27
CA LYS A 38 20.06 -17.67 12.65
C LYS A 38 18.86 -18.30 13.36
N GLN A 39 17.67 -17.70 13.23
CA GLN A 39 16.46 -18.22 13.86
C GLN A 39 16.04 -19.57 13.27
N SER A 40 16.13 -19.75 11.95
CA SER A 40 15.74 -21.00 11.31
C SER A 40 16.63 -22.17 11.74
N GLN A 41 17.93 -21.92 11.94
CA GLN A 41 18.86 -22.90 12.49
C GLN A 41 18.55 -23.24 13.95
N LEU A 42 18.28 -22.23 14.78
CA LEU A 42 17.95 -22.43 16.21
C LEU A 42 16.67 -23.24 16.40
N VAL A 43 15.65 -22.98 15.58
CA VAL A 43 14.35 -23.65 15.65
C VAL A 43 14.34 -24.97 14.86
N ASN A 44 15.39 -25.25 14.08
CA ASN A 44 15.50 -26.38 13.17
C ASN A 44 14.34 -26.43 12.16
N CYS A 45 14.21 -25.35 11.39
CA CYS A 45 13.24 -25.24 10.31
C CYS A 45 13.91 -24.85 8.98
N PRO A 46 13.40 -25.33 7.84
CA PRO A 46 13.96 -24.94 6.55
C PRO A 46 13.51 -23.52 6.19
N LEU A 47 14.44 -22.72 5.67
CA LEU A 47 14.22 -21.34 5.25
C LEU A 47 14.46 -21.20 3.74
N TYR A 48 13.44 -20.76 3.01
CA TYR A 48 13.46 -20.62 1.57
C TYR A 48 13.30 -19.16 1.15
N VAL A 49 14.04 -18.77 0.11
CA VAL A 49 13.85 -17.50 -0.57
C VAL A 49 13.08 -17.75 -1.87
N VAL A 50 12.03 -16.96 -2.09
CA VAL A 50 11.22 -17.08 -3.31
C VAL A 50 12.02 -16.63 -4.55
N PRO A 51 11.82 -17.27 -5.70
CA PRO A 51 12.47 -16.85 -6.93
C PRO A 51 11.90 -15.51 -7.43
N PRO A 52 12.66 -14.72 -8.22
CA PRO A 52 12.10 -13.53 -8.85
C PRO A 52 10.96 -13.90 -9.81
N LEU A 53 9.98 -12.99 -9.98
CA LEU A 53 8.82 -13.22 -10.86
C LEU A 53 9.22 -13.64 -12.28
N GLN A 54 10.32 -13.10 -12.82
CA GLN A 54 10.83 -13.44 -14.15
C GLN A 54 11.13 -14.94 -14.33
N ALA A 55 11.52 -15.64 -13.27
CA ALA A 55 11.81 -17.07 -13.33
C ALA A 55 10.56 -17.92 -13.64
N TYR A 56 9.37 -17.43 -13.31
CA TYR A 56 8.11 -18.07 -13.65
C TYR A 56 7.75 -17.84 -15.13
N LEU A 57 7.99 -16.63 -15.64
CA LEU A 57 7.70 -16.25 -17.02
C LEU A 57 8.57 -17.02 -18.03
N ASN A 58 9.84 -17.21 -17.71
CA ASN A 58 10.78 -17.97 -18.56
C ASN A 58 10.39 -19.45 -18.70
N SER A 59 9.52 -19.96 -17.81
CA SER A 59 9.04 -21.33 -17.82
C SER A 59 7.74 -21.50 -18.64
N CYS A 60 7.14 -20.40 -19.12
CA CYS A 60 5.96 -20.41 -19.96
C CYS A 60 6.34 -20.30 -21.44
N ALA A 61 5.86 -21.23 -22.27
CA ALA A 61 5.99 -21.13 -23.72
C ALA A 61 5.04 -20.04 -24.25
N GLY A 62 5.48 -18.77 -24.20
CA GLY A 62 4.72 -17.63 -24.71
C GLY A 62 4.91 -16.38 -23.84
N ASP A 63 5.13 -15.25 -24.52
CA ASP A 63 5.32 -13.92 -23.92
C ASP A 63 4.00 -13.37 -23.34
N THR A 64 3.49 -14.03 -22.30
CA THR A 64 2.28 -13.61 -21.59
C THR A 64 2.67 -13.00 -20.26
N ARG A 65 2.79 -11.67 -20.23
CA ARG A 65 2.87 -10.90 -18.98
C ARG A 65 1.74 -11.33 -18.05
N LEU A 66 2.07 -11.78 -16.84
CA LEU A 66 1.09 -12.07 -15.80
C LEU A 66 0.35 -10.77 -15.46
N LYS A 67 -0.98 -10.82 -15.47
CA LYS A 67 -1.81 -9.71 -15.01
C LYS A 67 -2.09 -9.93 -13.52
N PHE A 68 -2.09 -8.84 -12.75
CA PHE A 68 -2.34 -8.89 -11.32
C PHE A 68 -3.65 -8.19 -11.02
N GLY A 69 -4.50 -8.81 -10.19
CA GLY A 69 -5.74 -8.17 -9.73
C GLY A 69 -5.48 -6.98 -8.81
N ILE A 70 -4.33 -6.97 -8.11
CA ILE A 70 -3.84 -5.83 -7.34
C ILE A 70 -2.60 -5.27 -8.05
N PRO A 71 -2.56 -3.98 -8.42
CA PRO A 71 -1.42 -3.38 -9.09
C PRO A 71 -0.28 -2.99 -8.13
N GLY A 72 0.87 -2.64 -8.70
CA GLY A 72 2.02 -2.08 -8.01
C GLY A 72 3.27 -2.98 -8.11
N PRO A 73 4.49 -2.39 -8.13
CA PRO A 73 5.73 -3.13 -8.36
C PRO A 73 6.08 -4.11 -7.23
N HIS A 74 5.60 -3.85 -6.01
CA HIS A 74 5.79 -4.75 -4.87
C HIS A 74 5.04 -6.08 -5.03
N GLN A 75 4.10 -6.16 -5.98
CA GLN A 75 3.33 -7.38 -6.22
C GLN A 75 4.18 -8.50 -6.82
N ASP A 76 5.30 -8.21 -7.48
CA ASP A 76 6.22 -9.24 -7.97
C ASP A 76 6.64 -10.20 -6.86
N TYR A 77 6.99 -9.65 -5.70
CA TYR A 77 7.37 -10.43 -4.52
C TYR A 77 6.16 -11.05 -3.81
N ASN A 78 5.05 -10.33 -3.70
CA ASN A 78 3.84 -10.86 -3.06
C ASN A 78 3.26 -12.06 -3.83
N VAL A 79 3.21 -11.96 -5.17
CA VAL A 79 2.73 -13.00 -6.07
C VAL A 79 3.66 -14.20 -6.03
N SER A 80 4.98 -13.99 -6.13
CA SER A 80 5.93 -15.10 -6.01
C SER A 80 5.82 -15.82 -4.66
N MET A 81 5.67 -15.06 -3.56
CA MET A 81 5.42 -15.61 -2.24
C MET A 81 4.13 -16.44 -2.20
N ALA A 82 3.03 -15.90 -2.71
CA ALA A 82 1.74 -16.59 -2.73
C ALA A 82 1.81 -17.91 -3.54
N LEU A 83 2.45 -17.88 -4.71
CA LEU A 83 2.67 -19.08 -5.54
C LEU A 83 3.45 -20.16 -4.78
N GLN A 84 4.59 -19.80 -4.17
CA GLN A 84 5.42 -20.77 -3.46
C GLN A 84 4.71 -21.32 -2.22
N LEU A 85 4.04 -20.47 -1.44
CA LEU A 85 3.26 -20.91 -0.28
C LEU A 85 2.14 -21.88 -0.68
N THR A 86 1.38 -21.56 -1.73
CA THR A 86 0.31 -22.42 -2.24
C THR A 86 0.84 -23.77 -2.71
N ARG A 87 1.98 -23.79 -3.42
CA ARG A 87 2.61 -25.03 -3.89
C ARG A 87 3.14 -25.89 -2.75
N ILE A 88 3.83 -25.29 -1.78
CA ILE A 88 4.31 -25.99 -0.57
C ILE A 88 3.12 -26.60 0.18
N TRP A 89 2.07 -25.81 0.41
CA TRP A 89 0.88 -26.29 1.11
C TRP A 89 0.20 -27.42 0.35
N ARG A 90 0.02 -27.30 -0.97
CA ARG A 90 -0.58 -28.35 -1.80
C ARG A 90 0.24 -29.64 -1.78
N SER A 91 1.56 -29.53 -1.95
CA SER A 91 2.49 -30.66 -1.89
C SER A 91 2.37 -31.41 -0.56
N PHE A 92 2.32 -30.69 0.56
CA PHE A 92 2.09 -31.28 1.88
C PHE A 92 0.73 -32.00 1.98
N ARG A 93 -0.34 -31.41 1.42
CA ARG A 93 -1.69 -32.01 1.43
C ARG A 93 -1.80 -33.26 0.57
N GLU A 94 -0.99 -33.36 -0.48
CA GLU A 94 -0.88 -34.53 -1.36
C GLU A 94 0.04 -35.63 -0.79
N GLY A 95 0.62 -35.43 0.40
CA GLY A 95 1.43 -36.43 1.10
C GLY A 95 2.90 -36.43 0.68
N HIS A 96 3.37 -35.40 -0.03
CA HIS A 96 4.78 -35.24 -0.33
C HIS A 96 5.55 -34.72 0.90
N GLU A 97 6.65 -35.39 1.26
CA GLU A 97 7.46 -35.04 2.44
C GLU A 97 8.30 -33.76 2.24
N GLN A 98 8.49 -33.30 1.01
CA GLN A 98 9.37 -32.18 0.65
C GLN A 98 8.79 -31.34 -0.50
N PRO A 99 8.94 -30.00 -0.48
CA PRO A 99 8.61 -29.14 -1.62
C PRO A 99 9.41 -29.54 -2.86
N PHE A 100 8.83 -29.38 -4.06
CA PHE A 100 9.52 -29.66 -5.33
C PHE A 100 10.81 -28.82 -5.48
N TYR A 101 11.96 -29.49 -5.41
CA TYR A 101 13.27 -28.91 -5.72
C TYR A 101 13.61 -29.11 -7.20
N THR A 102 14.12 -28.09 -7.88
CA THR A 102 15.01 -28.33 -9.03
C THR A 102 16.39 -28.60 -8.46
N SER A 103 16.73 -29.88 -8.28
CA SER A 103 18.13 -30.26 -8.21
C SER A 103 18.72 -30.03 -9.61
N THR A 104 19.41 -28.91 -9.80
CA THR A 104 20.56 -28.98 -10.69
C THR A 104 21.61 -29.79 -9.92
N GLU A 105 21.63 -31.09 -10.23
CA GLU A 105 22.65 -32.07 -9.85
C GLU A 105 22.65 -32.54 -8.39
N GLY A 106 21.95 -33.64 -8.12
CA GLY A 106 22.53 -34.87 -7.53
C GLY A 106 23.41 -34.80 -6.27
N ARG A 107 23.37 -33.74 -5.45
CA ARG A 107 24.06 -33.69 -4.15
C ARG A 107 23.06 -33.31 -3.06
N ALA A 108 22.90 -34.22 -2.10
CA ALA A 108 22.29 -33.92 -0.81
C ALA A 108 23.00 -32.67 -0.25
N ASP A 109 22.27 -31.58 -0.19
CA ASP A 109 22.88 -30.28 0.03
C ASP A 109 23.35 -30.15 1.49
N SER A 110 24.67 -30.14 1.66
CA SER A 110 25.36 -29.86 2.92
C SER A 110 25.15 -28.43 3.43
N SER A 111 24.37 -27.60 2.70
CA SER A 111 24.10 -26.19 2.99
C SER A 111 23.45 -25.93 4.35
N TYR A 112 22.81 -26.92 4.99
CA TYR A 112 22.26 -26.78 6.34
C TYR A 112 23.32 -26.35 7.38
N ARG A 113 24.61 -26.59 7.11
CA ARG A 113 25.73 -26.20 7.98
C ARG A 113 26.35 -24.83 7.68
N SER A 114 25.95 -24.13 6.61
CA SER A 114 26.70 -22.98 6.08
C SER A 114 26.15 -21.58 6.41
N GLY A 115 25.02 -21.46 7.12
CA GLY A 115 24.46 -20.13 7.43
C GLY A 115 23.85 -19.41 6.21
N LEU A 116 23.57 -20.14 5.14
CA LEU A 116 22.83 -19.67 3.97
C LEU A 116 21.38 -20.18 4.01
N PRO A 117 20.41 -19.52 3.35
CA PRO A 117 19.06 -20.07 3.16
C PRO A 117 19.14 -21.48 2.57
N SER A 118 18.25 -22.38 2.99
CA SER A 118 18.30 -23.80 2.67
C SER A 118 18.22 -24.12 1.17
N SER A 119 17.73 -23.20 0.33
CA SER A 119 17.84 -23.18 -1.15
C SER A 119 16.90 -22.09 -1.73
N MET A 120 17.11 -21.74 -3.01
CA MET A 120 16.11 -21.01 -3.79
C MET A 120 15.04 -21.99 -4.28
N LEU A 121 13.75 -21.65 -4.12
CA LEU A 121 12.66 -22.50 -4.63
C LEU A 121 12.59 -22.43 -6.15
N ALA A 122 12.27 -23.56 -6.78
CA ALA A 122 12.05 -23.61 -8.22
C ALA A 122 10.81 -22.79 -8.60
N ALA A 123 10.95 -21.92 -9.60
CA ALA A 123 9.85 -21.10 -10.07
C ALA A 123 8.81 -21.94 -10.82
N GLY A 124 9.22 -22.84 -11.73
CA GLY A 124 8.31 -23.65 -12.55
C GLY A 124 7.36 -22.82 -13.44
N ALA A 125 6.63 -23.49 -14.33
CA ALA A 125 5.58 -22.84 -15.10
C ALA A 125 4.41 -22.44 -14.18
N VAL A 126 3.77 -21.29 -14.47
CA VAL A 126 2.52 -20.90 -13.80
C VAL A 126 1.39 -21.71 -14.41
N THR A 127 0.63 -22.41 -13.56
CA THR A 127 -0.55 -23.17 -14.00
C THR A 127 -1.75 -22.25 -14.22
N GLU A 128 -2.73 -22.66 -15.02
CA GLU A 128 -3.94 -21.84 -15.24
C GLU A 128 -4.72 -21.50 -13.95
N PRO A 129 -4.90 -22.41 -12.97
CA PRO A 129 -5.51 -22.06 -11.69
C PRO A 129 -4.73 -20.99 -10.91
N GLU A 130 -3.39 -21.04 -10.97
CA GLU A 130 -2.55 -20.03 -10.33
C GLU A 130 -2.66 -18.67 -11.02
N ARG A 131 -2.67 -18.67 -12.36
CA ARG A 131 -2.89 -17.47 -13.16
C ARG A 131 -4.22 -16.80 -12.80
N LEU A 132 -5.31 -17.56 -12.84
CA LEU A 132 -6.64 -17.06 -12.46
C LEU A 132 -6.65 -16.52 -11.03
N GLY A 133 -6.05 -17.24 -10.07
CA GLY A 133 -6.00 -16.80 -8.68
C GLY A 133 -5.24 -15.48 -8.48
N ILE A 134 -4.20 -15.21 -9.28
CA ILE A 134 -3.45 -13.95 -9.25
C ILE A 134 -4.23 -12.83 -9.95
N GLU A 135 -4.84 -13.12 -11.09
CA GLU A 135 -5.59 -12.16 -11.91
C GLU A 135 -6.87 -11.68 -11.21
N GLU A 136 -7.56 -12.58 -10.52
CA GLU A 136 -8.81 -12.29 -9.80
C GLU A 136 -8.56 -11.84 -8.36
N CYS A 137 -7.31 -11.83 -7.89
CA CYS A 137 -6.97 -11.43 -6.53
C CYS A 137 -7.43 -9.99 -6.26
N SER A 138 -8.28 -9.81 -5.27
CA SER A 138 -8.75 -8.50 -4.82
C SER A 138 -8.60 -8.40 -3.31
N TRP A 139 -8.12 -7.24 -2.85
CA TRP A 139 -7.97 -6.96 -1.43
C TRP A 139 -8.51 -5.56 -1.12
N PRO A 140 -9.64 -5.44 -0.41
CA PRO A 140 -10.23 -4.14 -0.08
C PRO A 140 -9.23 -3.20 0.59
N GLY A 141 -9.13 -1.98 0.07
CA GLY A 141 -8.20 -0.96 0.54
C GLY A 141 -6.74 -1.14 0.13
N ARG A 142 -6.44 -2.00 -0.87
CA ARG A 142 -5.12 -2.10 -1.52
C ARG A 142 -5.24 -1.76 -2.99
N CYS A 143 -4.68 -0.61 -3.35
CA CYS A 143 -4.72 -0.07 -4.71
C CYS A 143 -6.12 -0.16 -5.35
N GLN A 144 -7.15 0.09 -4.55
CA GLN A 144 -8.55 -0.10 -4.94
C GLN A 144 -9.09 1.18 -5.57
N ILE A 145 -9.76 1.05 -6.71
CA ILE A 145 -10.40 2.19 -7.40
C ILE A 145 -11.91 2.07 -7.26
N VAL A 146 -12.55 3.09 -6.71
CA VAL A 146 -14.01 3.20 -6.61
C VAL A 146 -14.46 4.40 -7.45
N ARG A 147 -15.36 4.17 -8.41
CA ARG A 147 -15.93 5.23 -9.26
C ARG A 147 -17.34 5.59 -8.78
N ARG A 148 -17.61 6.89 -8.68
CA ARG A 148 -18.91 7.48 -8.29
C ARG A 148 -19.12 8.74 -9.14
N ASP A 149 -19.95 8.64 -10.17
CA ASP A 149 -20.19 9.72 -11.14
C ASP A 149 -18.86 10.31 -11.66
N ASP A 150 -18.67 11.63 -11.57
CA ASP A 150 -17.42 12.31 -11.96
C ASP A 150 -16.35 12.33 -10.85
N MET A 151 -16.45 11.44 -9.86
CA MET A 151 -15.46 11.26 -8.80
C MET A 151 -14.84 9.87 -8.89
N VAL A 152 -13.51 9.83 -8.80
CA VAL A 152 -12.74 8.59 -8.74
C VAL A 152 -11.93 8.58 -7.45
N PHE A 153 -12.22 7.61 -6.59
CA PHE A 153 -11.52 7.39 -5.33
C PHE A 153 -10.46 6.30 -5.50
N TYR A 154 -9.24 6.62 -5.11
CA TYR A 154 -8.08 5.74 -5.13
C TYR A 154 -7.72 5.43 -3.68
N LEU A 155 -7.93 4.21 -3.25
CA LEU A 155 -7.90 3.81 -1.85
C LEU A 155 -6.71 2.88 -1.61
N ASP A 156 -5.75 3.31 -0.79
CA ASP A 156 -4.66 2.44 -0.35
C ASP A 156 -4.26 2.67 1.12
N GLY A 157 -4.31 1.61 1.93
CA GLY A 157 -3.97 1.63 3.35
C GLY A 157 -2.46 1.68 3.68
N ALA A 158 -1.62 2.15 2.76
CA ALA A 158 -0.21 2.42 2.99
C ALA A 158 0.00 3.39 4.16
N HIS A 159 1.03 3.12 4.96
CA HIS A 159 1.30 3.87 6.20
C HIS A 159 2.78 3.77 6.64
N THR A 160 3.66 3.36 5.72
CA THR A 160 5.12 3.37 5.88
C THR A 160 5.72 4.15 4.71
N PRO A 161 6.93 4.72 4.83
CA PRO A 161 7.54 5.49 3.74
C PRO A 161 7.58 4.71 2.41
N LEU A 162 8.03 3.46 2.45
CA LEU A 162 8.10 2.60 1.27
C LEU A 162 6.73 2.27 0.67
N SER A 163 5.73 1.93 1.51
CA SER A 163 4.37 1.63 0.98
C SER A 163 3.71 2.87 0.39
N ILE A 164 3.91 4.04 1.01
CA ILE A 164 3.39 5.31 0.51
C ILE A 164 4.06 5.72 -0.80
N GLN A 165 5.36 5.45 -0.96
CA GLN A 165 6.07 5.64 -2.23
C GLN A 165 5.43 4.79 -3.34
N TYR A 166 5.12 3.51 -3.07
CA TYR A 166 4.40 2.67 -4.04
C TYR A 166 2.99 3.17 -4.34
N THR A 167 2.24 3.64 -3.33
CA THR A 167 0.92 4.27 -3.53
C THR A 167 1.02 5.52 -4.40
N SER A 168 2.03 6.37 -4.17
CA SER A 168 2.28 7.58 -4.95
C SER A 168 2.56 7.24 -6.42
N GLN A 169 3.44 6.26 -6.66
CA GLN A 169 3.75 5.78 -8.00
C GLN A 169 2.52 5.19 -8.69
N TRP A 170 1.79 4.32 -8.01
CA TRP A 170 0.56 3.70 -8.52
C TRP A 170 -0.48 4.74 -8.94
N PHE A 171 -0.70 5.76 -8.10
CA PHE A 171 -1.64 6.84 -8.41
C PHE A 171 -1.19 7.65 -9.62
N ASP A 172 0.09 8.02 -9.71
CA ASP A 172 0.65 8.75 -10.86
C ASP A 172 0.54 7.97 -12.16
N GLU A 173 0.91 6.69 -12.15
CA GLU A 173 0.83 5.78 -13.29
C GLU A 173 -0.62 5.65 -13.81
N ILE A 174 -1.60 5.52 -12.91
CA ILE A 174 -3.00 5.48 -13.33
C ILE A 174 -3.40 6.81 -13.96
N LEU A 175 -3.06 7.95 -13.36
CA LEU A 175 -3.42 9.25 -13.92
C LEU A 175 -2.83 9.43 -15.32
N GLN A 176 -1.59 9.01 -15.55
CA GLN A 176 -0.92 9.05 -16.85
C GLN A 176 -1.49 8.05 -17.86
N SER A 177 -2.11 6.96 -17.39
CA SER A 177 -2.70 5.95 -18.27
C SER A 177 -4.01 6.38 -18.95
N TYR A 178 -4.65 7.45 -18.47
CA TYR A 178 -5.88 7.93 -19.09
C TYR A 178 -5.58 8.75 -20.35
N VAL A 179 -5.80 8.12 -21.51
CA VAL A 179 -5.49 8.68 -22.85
C VAL A 179 -6.24 9.98 -23.16
N ASP A 180 -7.51 10.08 -22.73
CA ASP A 180 -8.39 11.23 -23.04
C ASP A 180 -8.60 12.18 -21.84
N LEU A 181 -7.84 12.00 -20.77
CA LEU A 181 -7.96 12.83 -19.58
C LEU A 181 -7.07 14.06 -19.75
N ASP A 182 -7.68 15.21 -20.02
CA ASP A 182 -6.96 16.48 -19.86
C ASP A 182 -6.65 16.66 -18.37
N LEU A 183 -5.42 16.32 -17.97
CA LEU A 183 -4.94 16.45 -16.60
C LEU A 183 -5.08 17.87 -16.04
N ARG A 184 -5.24 18.90 -16.90
CA ARG A 184 -5.51 20.29 -16.48
C ARG A 184 -6.96 20.51 -16.02
N SER A 185 -7.88 19.62 -16.41
CA SER A 185 -9.30 19.62 -16.02
C SER A 185 -9.59 18.73 -14.81
N VAL A 186 -8.56 18.07 -14.27
CA VAL A 186 -8.65 17.14 -13.16
C VAL A 186 -8.32 17.84 -11.86
N TYR A 187 -9.23 17.78 -10.90
CA TYR A 187 -9.02 18.31 -9.56
C TYR A 187 -8.54 17.19 -8.64
N LYS A 188 -7.28 17.23 -8.23
CA LYS A 188 -6.62 16.20 -7.43
C LYS A 188 -6.77 16.51 -5.94
N VAL A 189 -7.38 15.58 -5.21
CA VAL A 189 -7.58 15.67 -3.76
C VAL A 189 -6.78 14.59 -3.06
N LEU A 190 -5.97 14.97 -2.07
CA LEU A 190 -5.37 14.04 -1.12
C LEU A 190 -6.24 14.02 0.14
N VAL A 191 -6.64 12.83 0.60
CA VAL A 191 -7.22 12.63 1.94
C VAL A 191 -6.26 11.77 2.74
N PHE A 192 -5.76 12.32 3.85
CA PHE A 192 -4.65 11.71 4.58
C PHE A 192 -4.86 11.65 6.08
N HIS A 193 -4.42 10.55 6.67
CA HIS A 193 -4.28 10.39 8.11
C HIS A 193 -3.09 9.51 8.42
N CYS A 194 -2.26 9.87 9.41
CA CYS A 194 -1.33 8.94 10.03
C CYS A 194 -1.43 8.99 11.55
N THR A 195 -1.01 7.92 12.22
CA THR A 195 -1.03 7.80 13.68
C THR A 195 0.18 8.48 14.34
N TYR A 196 0.20 8.56 15.68
CA TYR A 196 1.22 9.28 16.45
C TYR A 196 2.63 8.68 16.36
N GLU A 197 2.76 7.36 16.18
CA GLU A 197 4.07 6.69 16.08
C GLU A 197 4.81 6.97 14.77
N ARG A 198 4.21 7.72 13.84
CA ARG A 198 4.72 7.95 12.48
C ARG A 198 4.95 9.43 12.23
N SER A 199 6.05 9.73 11.53
CA SER A 199 6.34 11.06 11.02
C SER A 199 5.42 11.36 9.83
N ALA A 200 4.47 12.29 10.01
CA ALA A 200 3.62 12.75 8.92
C ALA A 200 4.46 13.40 7.80
N VAL A 201 5.56 14.08 8.17
CA VAL A 201 6.50 14.71 7.24
C VAL A 201 7.10 13.66 6.29
N ASP A 202 7.63 12.56 6.84
CA ASP A 202 8.31 11.53 6.03
C ASP A 202 7.35 10.84 5.04
N LEU A 203 6.10 10.61 5.48
CA LEU A 203 5.07 10.00 4.64
C LEU A 203 4.59 10.99 3.56
N LEU A 204 4.27 12.23 3.94
CA LEU A 204 3.74 13.24 3.01
C LEU A 204 4.79 13.73 2.00
N ALA A 205 6.08 13.68 2.34
CA ALA A 205 7.17 14.05 1.43
C ALA A 205 7.13 13.25 0.11
N GLN A 206 6.62 12.01 0.13
CA GLN A 206 6.52 11.17 -1.06
C GLN A 206 5.51 11.70 -2.10
N PHE A 207 4.58 12.56 -1.69
CA PHE A 207 3.51 13.08 -2.54
C PHE A 207 3.81 14.45 -3.16
N GLN A 208 4.97 15.06 -2.87
CA GLN A 208 5.26 16.44 -3.27
C GLN A 208 5.17 16.66 -4.79
N ASN A 209 5.43 15.64 -5.61
CA ASN A 209 5.46 15.76 -7.07
C ASN A 209 4.11 15.54 -7.76
N LEU A 210 3.04 15.20 -7.02
CA LEU A 210 1.75 14.86 -7.62
C LEU A 210 0.83 16.07 -7.86
N ASN A 211 1.23 17.25 -7.36
CA ASN A 211 0.51 18.52 -7.51
C ASN A 211 -0.98 18.40 -7.12
N PHE A 212 -1.25 18.03 -5.86
CA PHE A 212 -2.62 18.03 -5.34
C PHE A 212 -3.17 19.45 -5.23
N ASP A 213 -4.41 19.66 -5.65
CA ASP A 213 -5.12 20.95 -5.54
C ASP A 213 -5.69 21.18 -4.13
N LEU A 214 -6.05 20.09 -3.46
CA LEU A 214 -6.57 20.07 -2.09
C LEU A 214 -5.97 18.93 -1.27
N ALA A 215 -5.59 19.22 -0.03
CA ALA A 215 -5.26 18.21 0.98
C ALA A 215 -6.23 18.29 2.18
N LEU A 216 -6.99 17.21 2.39
CA LEU A 216 -7.89 17.02 3.53
C LEU A 216 -7.27 16.09 4.57
N PHE A 217 -7.25 16.53 5.82
CA PHE A 217 -6.78 15.74 6.94
C PHE A 217 -7.98 15.26 7.75
N CYS A 218 -8.24 13.97 7.69
CA CYS A 218 -9.47 13.36 8.19
C CYS A 218 -9.13 12.28 9.21
N PRO A 219 -9.80 12.19 10.37
CA PRO A 219 -9.63 11.05 11.26
C PRO A 219 -10.30 9.79 10.66
N PRO A 220 -9.89 8.58 11.08
CA PRO A 220 -10.50 7.32 10.63
C PRO A 220 -11.85 7.08 11.33
N VAL A 221 -12.81 7.96 11.09
CA VAL A 221 -14.16 7.95 11.66
C VAL A 221 -15.13 8.08 10.50
N ALA A 222 -16.00 7.10 10.29
CA ALA A 222 -16.90 7.10 9.13
C ALA A 222 -17.93 8.24 9.18
N PHE A 223 -18.64 8.37 10.31
CA PHE A 223 -19.73 9.32 10.53
C PHE A 223 -19.59 10.04 11.89
N PRO A 224 -20.20 11.23 12.09
CA PRO A 224 -20.05 12.02 13.31
C PRO A 224 -20.45 11.28 14.60
N ASP A 225 -21.51 10.47 14.53
CA ASP A 225 -22.10 9.76 15.67
C ASP A 225 -21.76 8.26 15.70
N ALA A 226 -20.83 7.79 14.87
CA ALA A 226 -20.44 6.40 14.88
C ALA A 226 -19.74 6.06 16.22
N GLU A 227 -20.39 5.23 17.04
CA GLU A 227 -19.69 4.47 18.07
C GLU A 227 -18.60 3.67 17.34
N THR A 228 -17.35 4.04 17.60
CA THR A 228 -16.17 3.41 16.99
C THR A 228 -16.30 1.90 17.12
N SER A 229 -16.37 1.20 15.99
CA SER A 229 -16.37 -0.26 15.97
C SER A 229 -15.19 -0.78 16.79
N ALA A 230 -15.34 -1.93 17.44
CA ALA A 230 -14.35 -2.51 18.36
C ALA A 230 -12.97 -2.73 17.71
N ASP A 231 -12.86 -2.70 16.38
CA ASP A 231 -11.61 -2.81 15.62
C ASP A 231 -10.90 -1.45 15.41
N VAL A 232 -11.56 -0.33 15.70
CA VAL A 232 -11.07 1.06 15.55
C VAL A 232 -10.73 1.68 16.91
N THR A 233 -11.05 1.01 18.01
CA THR A 233 -10.81 1.50 19.37
C THR A 233 -9.33 1.39 19.76
N ASN A 234 -8.55 2.39 19.36
CA ASN A 234 -7.42 2.79 20.17
C ASN A 234 -7.99 3.50 21.41
N TYR A 235 -8.31 2.72 22.46
CA TYR A 235 -8.97 3.14 23.72
C TYR A 235 -8.32 4.32 24.47
N MET A 236 -7.23 4.90 23.95
CA MET A 236 -6.50 6.03 24.55
C MET A 236 -6.74 7.39 23.87
N VAL A 237 -7.45 7.49 22.74
CA VAL A 237 -7.51 8.76 21.97
C VAL A 237 -8.89 9.41 22.06
N SER A 238 -8.99 10.52 22.80
CA SER A 238 -10.19 11.36 22.85
C SER A 238 -10.51 11.99 21.49
N VAL A 239 -11.77 12.43 21.29
CA VAL A 239 -12.19 13.16 20.08
C VAL A 239 -11.26 14.36 19.79
N GLY A 240 -10.92 15.13 20.83
CA GLY A 240 -9.96 16.23 20.74
C GLY A 240 -8.55 15.78 20.34
N GLY A 241 -8.11 14.61 20.81
CA GLY A 241 -6.85 13.99 20.40
C GLY A 241 -6.82 13.61 18.92
N ARG A 242 -7.93 13.16 18.35
CA ARG A 242 -8.03 12.84 16.91
C ARG A 242 -7.90 14.09 16.04
N MET A 243 -8.62 15.16 16.40
CA MET A 243 -8.57 16.43 15.65
C MET A 243 -7.22 17.12 15.77
N LYS A 244 -6.60 17.11 16.96
CA LYS A 244 -5.23 17.58 17.16
C LYS A 244 -4.25 16.87 16.22
N LYS A 245 -4.39 15.56 16.01
CA LYS A 245 -3.53 14.81 15.08
C LYS A 245 -3.75 15.23 13.63
N CYS A 246 -4.98 15.45 13.20
CA CYS A 246 -5.27 15.94 11.85
C CYS A 246 -4.65 17.33 11.61
N LEU A 247 -4.73 18.22 12.61
CA LEU A 247 -4.04 19.52 12.59
C LEU A 247 -2.52 19.37 12.47
N GLN A 248 -1.90 18.44 13.22
CA GLN A 248 -0.46 18.16 13.11
C GLN A 248 -0.08 17.64 11.72
N ASN A 249 -0.86 16.73 11.15
CA ASN A 249 -0.64 16.22 9.79
C ASN A 249 -0.75 17.36 8.76
N ARG A 250 -1.72 18.27 8.94
CA ARG A 250 -1.86 19.48 8.12
C ARG A 250 -0.65 20.42 8.25
N CYS A 251 -0.16 20.66 9.46
CA CYS A 251 1.03 21.47 9.67
C CYS A 251 2.27 20.88 8.96
N ALA A 252 2.43 19.55 9.01
CA ALA A 252 3.50 18.86 8.28
C ALA A 252 3.40 19.07 6.76
N TRP A 253 2.19 18.98 6.20
CA TRP A 253 1.94 19.26 4.78
C TRP A 253 2.28 20.69 4.38
N LEU A 254 1.81 21.68 5.15
CA LEU A 254 2.09 23.09 4.87
C LEU A 254 3.58 23.40 4.90
N LYS A 255 4.31 22.85 5.88
CA LYS A 255 5.76 22.98 5.98
C LYS A 255 6.46 22.43 4.74
N LEU A 256 6.07 21.24 4.28
CA LEU A 256 6.65 20.63 3.08
C LEU A 256 6.39 21.45 1.79
N ILE A 257 5.24 22.12 1.69
CA ILE A 257 4.93 23.02 0.57
C ILE A 257 5.82 24.26 0.62
N GLU A 258 5.97 24.86 1.79
CA GLU A 258 6.82 26.04 2.00
C GLU A 258 8.29 25.75 1.67
N GLU A 259 8.81 24.61 2.12
CA GLU A 259 10.17 24.15 1.81
C GLU A 259 10.37 23.95 0.31
N ARG A 260 9.42 23.30 -0.38
CA ARG A 260 9.47 23.10 -1.84
C ARG A 260 9.49 24.43 -2.60
N ARG A 261 8.67 25.40 -2.19
CA ARG A 261 8.60 26.73 -2.81
C ARG A 261 9.88 27.52 -2.63
N SER A 262 10.42 27.48 -1.41
CA SER A 262 11.69 28.13 -1.08
C SER A 262 12.83 27.55 -1.93
N ALA A 263 12.85 26.23 -2.12
CA ALA A 263 13.82 25.56 -2.98
C ALA A 263 13.65 25.87 -4.48
N ALA A 264 12.42 26.12 -4.94
CA ALA A 264 12.11 26.46 -6.34
C ALA A 264 12.43 27.93 -6.71
N GLY A 265 12.84 28.77 -5.76
CA GLY A 265 13.13 30.18 -6.00
C GLY A 265 11.88 31.02 -6.32
N GLU A 266 10.68 30.51 -6.01
CA GLU A 266 9.43 31.23 -6.22
C GLU A 266 9.36 32.42 -5.24
N SER A 267 9.58 33.63 -5.76
CA SER A 267 9.36 34.88 -5.01
C SER A 267 7.86 35.04 -4.73
N THR A 268 7.51 35.51 -3.54
CA THR A 268 6.13 35.70 -3.03
C THR A 268 5.24 36.66 -3.84
N SER A 269 5.69 37.12 -5.01
CA SER A 269 5.10 38.21 -5.81
C SER A 269 4.39 37.78 -7.10
N GLY A 270 4.16 36.48 -7.35
CA GLY A 270 3.44 36.03 -8.56
C GLY A 270 2.61 34.77 -8.34
N GLN A 271 1.28 34.92 -8.47
CA GLN A 271 0.21 33.90 -8.52
C GLN A 271 0.61 32.40 -8.57
N ASN A 272 1.07 31.85 -7.44
CA ASN A 272 0.96 30.42 -7.15
C ASN A 272 0.40 30.30 -5.72
N ILE A 273 -0.92 30.17 -5.61
CA ILE A 273 -1.62 30.00 -4.32
C ILE A 273 -1.25 28.58 -3.81
N PRO A 274 -0.86 28.40 -2.53
CA PRO A 274 -0.59 27.06 -2.01
C PRO A 274 -1.85 26.20 -2.17
N PRO A 275 -1.71 24.87 -2.38
CA PRO A 275 -2.88 24.02 -2.51
C PRO A 275 -3.75 24.15 -1.25
N LEU A 276 -5.05 24.16 -1.47
CA LEU A 276 -6.02 24.31 -0.38
C LEU A 276 -5.77 23.18 0.63
N SER A 277 -5.90 23.48 1.92
CA SER A 277 -5.80 22.44 2.93
C SER A 277 -6.70 22.69 4.12
N SER A 278 -7.40 21.65 4.53
CA SER A 278 -8.43 21.70 5.58
C SER A 278 -8.39 20.44 6.45
N VAL A 279 -8.95 20.55 7.65
CA VAL A 279 -9.19 19.42 8.54
C VAL A 279 -10.71 19.22 8.61
N VAL A 280 -11.16 17.96 8.57
CA VAL A 280 -12.56 17.57 8.68
C VAL A 280 -12.77 16.63 9.87
N ALA A 281 -13.99 16.56 10.41
CA ALA A 281 -14.26 15.82 11.64
C ALA A 281 -14.48 14.32 11.41
N CYS A 282 -14.92 13.91 10.23
CA CYS A 282 -15.11 12.52 9.84
C CYS A 282 -15.05 12.34 8.31
N VAL A 283 -15.12 11.08 7.85
CA VAL A 283 -15.03 10.71 6.44
C VAL A 283 -16.26 11.16 5.66
N SER A 284 -17.47 11.07 6.20
CA SER A 284 -18.68 11.59 5.52
C SER A 284 -18.59 13.09 5.29
N ASP A 285 -17.99 13.85 6.22
CA ASP A 285 -17.71 15.28 6.04
C ASP A 285 -16.67 15.50 4.94
N ALA A 286 -15.64 14.65 4.85
CA ALA A 286 -14.64 14.71 3.79
C ALA A 286 -15.28 14.55 2.41
N VAL A 287 -16.15 13.55 2.24
CA VAL A 287 -16.88 13.30 0.99
C VAL A 287 -17.79 14.49 0.66
N SER A 288 -18.60 14.94 1.63
CA SER A 288 -19.48 16.11 1.47
C SER A 288 -18.72 17.38 1.09
N TYR A 289 -17.53 17.59 1.69
CA TYR A 289 -16.66 18.72 1.37
C TYR A 289 -16.21 18.68 -0.10
N ILE A 290 -15.79 17.51 -0.58
CA ILE A 290 -15.31 17.34 -1.96
C ILE A 290 -16.46 17.54 -2.95
N GLU A 291 -17.67 17.04 -2.65
CA GLU A 291 -18.87 17.25 -3.46
C GLU A 291 -19.26 18.73 -3.53
N LEU A 292 -19.22 19.44 -2.40
CA LEU A 292 -19.50 20.88 -2.36
C LEU A 292 -18.46 21.67 -3.18
N LEU A 293 -17.19 21.31 -3.05
CA LEU A 293 -16.11 21.94 -3.81
C LEU A 293 -16.30 21.70 -5.31
N LYS A 294 -16.65 20.48 -5.73
CA LYS A 294 -16.95 20.17 -7.13
C LYS A 294 -18.07 21.07 -7.67
N LYS A 295 -19.15 21.27 -6.91
CA LYS A 295 -20.24 22.18 -7.29
C LYS A 295 -19.75 23.63 -7.44
N GLN A 296 -18.91 24.10 -6.53
CA GLN A 296 -18.32 25.44 -6.59
C GLN A 296 -17.40 25.62 -7.80
N VAL A 297 -16.51 24.66 -8.08
CA VAL A 297 -15.59 24.68 -9.23
C VAL A 297 -16.39 24.76 -10.54
N ASN A 298 -17.43 23.93 -10.69
CA ASN A 298 -18.27 23.95 -11.89
C ASN A 298 -19.08 25.25 -12.03
N THR A 299 -19.55 25.83 -10.91
CA THR A 299 -20.31 27.09 -10.94
C THR A 299 -19.42 28.28 -11.36
N ASN A 300 -18.15 28.27 -10.97
CA ASN A 300 -17.20 29.33 -11.29
C ASN A 300 -16.65 29.25 -12.73
N ALA A 301 -16.84 28.12 -13.42
CA ALA A 301 -16.39 27.90 -14.79
C ALA A 301 -17.47 27.18 -15.62
N PRO A 302 -18.64 27.82 -15.87
CA PRO A 302 -19.80 27.16 -16.49
C PRO A 302 -19.59 26.77 -17.96
N GLU A 303 -18.60 27.38 -18.63
CA GLU A 303 -18.23 27.07 -20.02
C GLU A 303 -17.22 25.90 -20.14
N SER A 304 -16.65 25.46 -19.02
CA SER A 304 -15.73 24.32 -18.96
C SER A 304 -16.47 22.99 -18.81
N PRO A 305 -15.90 21.86 -19.25
CA PRO A 305 -16.44 20.56 -18.92
C PRO A 305 -16.51 20.36 -17.40
N PRO A 306 -17.46 19.54 -16.89
CA PRO A 306 -17.56 19.26 -15.46
C PRO A 306 -16.24 18.76 -14.88
N ALA A 307 -15.84 19.34 -13.75
CA ALA A 307 -14.62 18.98 -13.05
C ALA A 307 -14.65 17.50 -12.63
N LYS A 308 -13.60 16.77 -13.02
CA LYS A 308 -13.38 15.38 -12.60
C LYS A 308 -12.55 15.39 -11.32
N MET A 309 -13.10 14.83 -10.25
CA MET A 309 -12.41 14.79 -8.95
C MET A 309 -11.66 13.47 -8.81
N HIS A 310 -10.34 13.54 -8.66
CA HIS A 310 -9.50 12.37 -8.43
C HIS A 310 -8.98 12.40 -6.99
N VAL A 311 -9.51 11.51 -6.15
CA VAL A 311 -9.34 11.54 -4.70
C VAL A 311 -8.45 10.39 -4.25
N LEU A 312 -7.20 10.66 -3.85
CA LEU A 312 -6.32 9.68 -3.23
C LEU A 312 -6.56 9.64 -1.72
N VAL A 313 -6.94 8.49 -1.19
CA VAL A 313 -7.14 8.25 0.26
C VAL A 313 -6.08 7.29 0.77
N THR A 314 -5.24 7.76 1.70
CA THR A 314 -4.10 6.96 2.18
C THR A 314 -3.54 7.41 3.54
N GLY A 315 -2.45 6.79 3.99
CA GLY A 315 -1.77 7.05 5.26
C GLY A 315 -2.22 6.16 6.42
N SER A 316 -3.39 5.52 6.30
CA SER A 316 -3.97 4.68 7.35
C SER A 316 -4.94 3.66 6.78
N LEU A 317 -4.75 2.38 7.16
CA LEU A 317 -5.70 1.31 6.82
C LEU A 317 -7.10 1.58 7.41
N HIS A 318 -7.17 2.14 8.61
CA HIS A 318 -8.44 2.47 9.26
C HIS A 318 -9.17 3.62 8.54
N LEU A 319 -8.43 4.62 8.02
CA LEU A 319 -9.03 5.70 7.24
C LEU A 319 -9.68 5.12 5.97
N VAL A 320 -8.95 4.26 5.27
CA VAL A 320 -9.45 3.59 4.06
C VAL A 320 -10.67 2.72 4.36
N GLY A 321 -10.65 1.99 5.48
CA GLY A 321 -11.81 1.22 5.95
C GLY A 321 -13.05 2.10 6.18
N SER A 322 -12.89 3.25 6.84
CA SER A 322 -13.98 4.22 7.02
C SER A 322 -14.49 4.81 5.70
N PHE A 323 -13.60 5.06 4.73
CA PHE A 323 -14.00 5.47 3.37
C PHE A 323 -14.81 4.41 2.66
N LEU A 324 -14.39 3.14 2.71
CA LEU A 324 -15.16 2.05 2.13
C LEU A 324 -16.56 1.94 2.76
N GLN A 325 -16.67 2.13 4.07
CA GLN A 325 -17.96 2.16 4.75
C GLN A 325 -18.88 3.26 4.21
N VAL A 326 -18.38 4.50 4.12
CA VAL A 326 -19.16 5.66 3.63
C VAL A 326 -19.52 5.50 2.13
N LEU A 327 -18.57 5.10 1.30
CA LEU A 327 -18.79 4.94 -0.15
C LEU A 327 -19.75 3.79 -0.50
N ASN A 328 -19.80 2.74 0.34
CA ASN A 328 -20.75 1.65 0.18
C ASN A 328 -22.13 2.01 0.74
N TRP A 329 -22.21 2.78 1.83
CA TRP A 329 -23.47 3.30 2.36
C TRP A 329 -24.20 4.14 1.30
N GLN A 330 -23.50 5.09 0.68
CA GLN A 330 -24.07 5.96 -0.35
C GLN A 330 -24.50 5.22 -1.62
N SER A 331 -24.08 3.97 -1.85
CA SER A 331 -24.58 3.15 -2.98
C SER A 331 -25.88 2.40 -2.69
N GLN A 332 -26.40 2.50 -1.47
CA GLN A 332 -27.67 1.88 -1.07
C GLN A 332 -28.84 2.87 -0.96
N GLU A 333 -28.58 4.17 -1.11
CA GLU A 333 -29.57 5.26 -1.19
C GLU A 333 -29.85 5.65 -2.65
#